data_AF-A0A7C5SPJ0-F1
#
_entry.id   AF-A0A7C5SPJ0-F1
#
_cell.length_a   1.000
_cell.length_b   1.000
_cell.length_c   1.000
_cell.angle_alpha   90.00
_cell.angle_beta   90.00
_cell.angle_gamma   90.00
#
_symmetry.space_group_name_H-M   'P 1'
#
loop_
_entity.id
_entity.type
_entity.pdbx_description
1 polymer ?
#
loop_
_entity_poly.entity_id
_entity_poly.type
_entity_poly.pdbx_seq_one_letter_code
_entity_poly.pdbx_strand_id
1 'polypeptide(L)'
;MLAGAYDGEAYFVKDNAAELTATLAQKEVVKGNVFDLIKSDSDVTIDSITIDGIKYTNSLSNVTIDGKGNFTIDFATGEYSYTVKKNEFDIDSKQSFGVKVSDTLNNELEFDVDMHIFTFNPSLIGDADDNEIIYNPTAVIDGGDGYDTLILLSDQEIDFSNEILDVATIANIEVIDMDNDAANSITNLTLDDVLNMTDENNTLLITGDNQDTLNVDTSGWNLVSNSSNNGVIENVYTNGVDSITLRVDDQIISTGL
;
A
#
# COMPACT_ATOMS: atom_id res chain seq x y z
N MET A 1 -4.72 19.49 -3.07
CA MET A 1 -5.56 19.14 -4.25
C MET A 1 -4.89 17.96 -4.92
N LEU A 2 -5.36 16.73 -4.71
CA LEU A 2 -4.63 15.53 -5.11
C LEU A 2 -4.84 15.20 -6.59
N ALA A 3 -3.75 15.30 -7.36
CA ALA A 3 -3.69 14.86 -8.75
C ALA A 3 -3.08 13.44 -8.80
N GLY A 4 -3.83 12.49 -9.34
CA GLY A 4 -3.30 11.20 -9.78
C GLY A 4 -3.57 11.03 -11.27
N ALA A 5 -2.56 10.62 -12.02
CA ALA A 5 -2.67 10.42 -13.46
C ALA A 5 -3.06 8.97 -13.80
N TYR A 6 -4.06 8.79 -14.67
CA TYR A 6 -4.28 7.54 -15.41
C TYR A 6 -4.66 7.86 -16.87
N ASP A 7 -4.04 7.17 -17.82
CA ASP A 7 -4.30 7.25 -19.27
C ASP A 7 -4.20 8.66 -19.91
N GLY A 8 -3.36 9.53 -19.33
CA GLY A 8 -3.14 10.88 -19.87
C GLY A 8 -4.28 11.88 -19.61
N GLU A 9 -5.30 11.52 -18.83
CA GLU A 9 -6.30 12.46 -18.33
C GLU A 9 -6.16 12.65 -16.81
N ALA A 10 -5.93 13.91 -16.40
CA ALA A 10 -5.95 14.30 -15.01
C ALA A 10 -7.39 14.25 -14.48
N TYR A 11 -7.68 13.35 -13.56
CA TYR A 11 -8.95 13.32 -12.86
C TYR A 11 -8.87 14.16 -11.59
N PHE A 12 -9.58 15.28 -11.59
CA PHE A 12 -9.72 16.16 -10.43
C PHE A 12 -10.73 15.55 -9.45
N VAL A 13 -10.27 14.94 -8.37
CA VAL A 13 -11.17 14.55 -7.27
C VAL A 13 -11.40 15.81 -6.43
N LYS A 14 -12.58 16.42 -6.58
CA LYS A 14 -12.99 17.55 -5.75
C LYS A 14 -13.50 17.01 -4.42
N ASP A 15 -12.65 17.04 -3.40
CA ASP A 15 -13.04 17.16 -1.98
C ASP A 15 -14.28 16.34 -1.55
N ASN A 16 -14.37 15.10 -2.02
CA ASN A 16 -15.52 14.24 -1.80
C ASN A 16 -15.05 12.82 -1.52
N ALA A 17 -15.05 12.46 -0.23
CA ALA A 17 -14.73 11.13 0.25
C ALA A 17 -15.54 10.03 -0.45
N ALA A 18 -16.74 10.33 -0.98
CA ALA A 18 -17.54 9.39 -1.74
C ALA A 18 -16.96 9.09 -3.14
N GLU A 19 -16.26 10.04 -3.78
CA GLU A 19 -15.61 9.84 -5.08
C GLU A 19 -14.29 9.06 -4.94
N LEU A 20 -13.55 9.28 -3.84
CA LEU A 20 -12.39 8.46 -3.47
C LEU A 20 -12.82 7.03 -3.12
N THR A 21 -13.85 6.87 -2.30
CA THR A 21 -14.42 5.55 -1.97
C THR A 21 -14.96 4.83 -3.21
N ALA A 22 -15.57 5.56 -4.15
CA ALA A 22 -16.04 4.99 -5.41
C ALA A 22 -14.90 4.52 -6.32
N THR A 23 -13.77 5.22 -6.30
CA THR A 23 -12.55 4.85 -7.02
C THR A 23 -11.89 3.61 -6.40
N LEU A 24 -11.82 3.54 -5.06
CA LEU A 24 -11.28 2.38 -4.32
C LEU A 24 -12.18 1.14 -4.37
N ALA A 25 -13.48 1.32 -4.64
CA ALA A 25 -14.43 0.23 -4.87
C ALA A 25 -14.38 -0.33 -6.31
N GLN A 26 -13.45 0.13 -7.14
CA GLN A 26 -13.28 -0.37 -8.50
C GLN A 26 -12.98 -1.87 -8.46
N LYS A 27 -13.71 -2.62 -9.29
CA LYS A 27 -13.59 -4.07 -9.38
C LYS A 27 -12.57 -4.44 -10.44
N GLU A 28 -11.69 -5.37 -10.09
CA GLU A 28 -10.92 -6.12 -11.06
C GLU A 28 -11.58 -7.47 -11.29
N VAL A 29 -11.55 -7.94 -12.54
CA VAL A 29 -12.13 -9.23 -12.92
C VAL A 29 -11.10 -10.00 -13.74
N VAL A 30 -10.53 -11.04 -13.13
CA VAL A 30 -9.70 -12.02 -13.82
C VAL A 30 -10.61 -13.09 -14.40
N LYS A 31 -10.33 -13.53 -15.64
CA LYS A 31 -11.08 -14.59 -16.32
C LYS A 31 -10.11 -15.50 -17.06
N GLY A 32 -10.51 -16.76 -17.22
CA GLY A 32 -9.80 -17.71 -18.04
C GLY A 32 -10.58 -19.01 -18.23
N ASN A 33 -9.93 -19.98 -18.85
CA ASN A 33 -10.45 -21.32 -19.00
C ASN A 33 -9.39 -22.34 -18.57
N VAL A 34 -9.77 -23.28 -17.70
CA VAL A 34 -8.89 -24.34 -17.20
C VAL A 34 -8.36 -25.22 -18.34
N PHE A 35 -9.18 -25.49 -19.35
CA PHE A 35 -8.81 -26.37 -20.45
C PHE A 35 -7.76 -25.77 -21.40
N ASP A 36 -7.60 -24.44 -21.41
CA ASP A 36 -6.55 -23.77 -22.21
C ASP A 36 -5.13 -24.12 -21.71
N LEU A 37 -5.02 -24.59 -20.47
CA LEU A 37 -3.75 -24.96 -19.83
C LEU A 37 -3.40 -26.44 -20.05
N ILE A 38 -4.27 -27.21 -20.71
CA ILE A 38 -4.15 -28.66 -20.84
C ILE A 38 -3.94 -29.02 -22.32
N LYS A 39 -3.00 -29.93 -22.59
CA LYS A 39 -2.81 -30.55 -23.91
C LYS A 39 -3.20 -32.02 -23.83
N SER A 40 -4.32 -32.38 -24.45
CA SER A 40 -4.83 -33.75 -24.49
C SER A 40 -5.31 -34.09 -25.90
N ASP A 41 -5.19 -35.36 -26.30
CA ASP A 41 -5.79 -35.92 -27.51
C ASP A 41 -7.19 -36.51 -27.27
N SER A 42 -7.63 -36.50 -26.01
CA SER A 42 -8.88 -37.06 -25.50
C SER A 42 -9.67 -36.01 -24.74
N ASP A 43 -10.99 -36.18 -24.64
CA ASP A 43 -11.84 -35.29 -23.84
C ASP A 43 -11.42 -35.31 -22.37
N VAL A 44 -11.27 -34.12 -21.78
CA VAL A 44 -10.84 -33.90 -20.40
C VAL A 44 -11.99 -33.31 -19.60
N THR A 45 -12.15 -33.76 -18.36
CA THR A 45 -13.12 -33.23 -17.40
C THR A 45 -12.44 -32.76 -16.13
N ILE A 46 -13.00 -31.74 -15.48
CA ILE A 46 -12.54 -31.31 -14.16
C ILE A 46 -13.10 -32.27 -13.11
N ASP A 47 -12.21 -32.95 -12.40
CA ASP A 47 -12.55 -33.83 -11.27
C ASP A 47 -12.81 -33.00 -10.02
N SER A 48 -11.94 -32.02 -9.77
CA SER A 48 -12.06 -31.15 -8.61
C SER A 48 -11.25 -29.87 -8.70
N ILE A 49 -11.69 -28.89 -7.92
CA ILE A 49 -10.97 -27.66 -7.63
C ILE A 49 -10.64 -27.61 -6.14
N THR A 50 -9.46 -27.14 -5.78
CA THR A 50 -9.03 -26.95 -4.39
C THR A 50 -8.77 -25.46 -4.14
N ILE A 51 -9.49 -24.87 -3.18
CA ILE A 51 -9.33 -23.48 -2.74
C ILE A 51 -9.14 -23.49 -1.23
N ASP A 52 -8.10 -22.83 -0.73
CA ASP A 52 -7.78 -22.75 0.72
C ASP A 52 -7.76 -24.14 1.40
N GLY A 53 -7.28 -25.16 0.67
CA GLY A 53 -7.25 -26.56 1.11
C GLY A 53 -8.60 -27.30 1.09
N ILE A 54 -9.68 -26.64 0.69
CA ILE A 54 -11.02 -27.22 0.56
C ILE A 54 -11.22 -27.72 -0.87
N LYS A 55 -11.59 -29.00 -0.99
CA LYS A 55 -11.85 -29.66 -2.27
C LYS A 55 -13.33 -29.56 -2.66
N TYR A 56 -13.57 -29.17 -3.90
CA TYR A 56 -14.88 -29.04 -4.54
C TYR A 56 -14.97 -29.91 -5.78
N THR A 57 -16.12 -30.55 -5.99
CA THR A 57 -16.34 -31.50 -7.10
C THR A 57 -17.48 -31.07 -8.03
N ASN A 58 -17.90 -29.81 -7.97
CA ASN A 58 -18.96 -29.23 -8.79
C ASN A 58 -18.63 -27.76 -9.08
N SER A 59 -19.30 -27.17 -10.08
CA SER A 59 -19.25 -25.75 -10.38
C SER A 59 -19.49 -24.89 -9.14
N LEU A 60 -18.74 -23.79 -9.03
CA LEU A 60 -18.75 -22.90 -7.87
C LEU A 60 -19.22 -21.51 -8.24
N SER A 61 -19.84 -20.84 -7.28
CA SER A 61 -20.21 -19.44 -7.38
C SER A 61 -20.04 -18.75 -6.03
N ASN A 62 -19.48 -17.53 -6.03
CA ASN A 62 -19.31 -16.69 -4.85
C ASN A 62 -18.48 -17.36 -3.73
N VAL A 63 -17.39 -18.03 -4.11
CA VAL A 63 -16.41 -18.58 -3.17
C VAL A 63 -15.28 -17.57 -2.99
N THR A 64 -14.87 -17.25 -1.76
CA THR A 64 -13.69 -16.41 -1.53
C THR A 64 -12.42 -17.25 -1.64
N ILE A 65 -11.31 -16.64 -2.05
CA ILE A 65 -9.96 -17.23 -1.98
C ILE A 65 -9.19 -16.43 -0.95
N ASP A 66 -8.63 -17.09 0.05
CA ASP A 66 -8.00 -16.47 1.24
C ASP A 66 -8.89 -15.40 1.90
N GLY A 67 -10.21 -15.63 1.90
CA GLY A 67 -11.20 -14.70 2.44
C GLY A 67 -11.48 -13.45 1.59
N LYS A 68 -10.89 -13.32 0.40
CA LYS A 68 -11.02 -12.16 -0.50
C LYS A 68 -11.77 -12.49 -1.80
N GLY A 69 -12.38 -11.48 -2.39
CA GLY A 69 -13.00 -11.55 -3.72
C GLY A 69 -14.16 -12.53 -3.84
N ASN A 70 -14.56 -12.79 -5.09
CA ASN A 70 -15.62 -13.73 -5.44
C ASN A 70 -15.19 -14.56 -6.64
N PHE A 71 -14.89 -15.83 -6.40
CA PHE A 71 -14.54 -16.82 -7.39
C PHE A 71 -15.77 -17.58 -7.88
N THR A 72 -15.76 -17.85 -9.18
CA THR A 72 -16.75 -18.66 -9.89
C THR A 72 -16.03 -19.56 -10.89
N ILE A 73 -16.51 -20.79 -11.07
CA ILE A 73 -16.05 -21.70 -12.13
C ILE A 73 -17.17 -22.62 -12.56
N ASP A 74 -17.29 -22.87 -13.86
CA ASP A 74 -18.15 -23.90 -14.42
C ASP A 74 -17.33 -25.12 -14.84
N PHE A 75 -17.57 -26.27 -14.22
CA PHE A 75 -16.83 -27.51 -14.50
C PHE A 75 -17.11 -28.06 -15.91
N ALA A 76 -18.26 -27.74 -16.49
CA ALA A 76 -18.63 -28.22 -17.81
C ALA A 76 -17.88 -27.47 -18.93
N THR A 77 -17.67 -26.17 -18.75
CA THR A 77 -17.01 -25.31 -19.75
C THR A 77 -15.54 -25.04 -19.42
N GLY A 78 -15.13 -25.21 -18.16
CA GLY A 78 -13.82 -24.83 -17.65
C GLY A 78 -13.65 -23.33 -17.43
N GLU A 79 -14.66 -22.52 -17.75
CA GLU A 79 -14.60 -21.07 -17.60
C GLU A 79 -14.61 -20.69 -16.12
N TYR A 80 -13.68 -19.83 -15.73
CA TYR A 80 -13.62 -19.27 -14.39
C TYR A 80 -13.56 -17.74 -14.43
N SER A 81 -13.99 -17.14 -13.32
CA SER A 81 -13.81 -15.72 -13.07
C SER A 81 -13.57 -15.48 -11.59
N TYR A 82 -12.66 -14.55 -11.30
CA TYR A 82 -12.40 -14.04 -9.97
C TYR A 82 -12.59 -12.53 -9.97
N THR A 83 -13.59 -12.06 -9.22
CA THR A 83 -13.89 -10.63 -9.08
C THR A 83 -13.46 -10.16 -7.71
N VAL A 84 -12.56 -9.18 -7.66
CA VAL A 84 -12.07 -8.58 -6.43
C VAL A 84 -12.38 -7.09 -6.42
N LYS A 85 -12.49 -6.52 -5.22
CA LYS A 85 -12.35 -5.06 -5.09
C LYS A 85 -10.87 -4.76 -4.90
N LYS A 86 -10.38 -3.71 -5.55
CA LYS A 86 -8.96 -3.37 -5.47
C LYS A 86 -8.49 -3.11 -4.05
N ASN A 87 -9.33 -2.49 -3.22
CA ASN A 87 -9.03 -2.28 -1.80
C ASN A 87 -9.03 -3.55 -0.92
N GLU A 88 -9.28 -4.74 -1.49
CA GLU A 88 -9.05 -6.01 -0.79
C GLU A 88 -7.58 -6.42 -0.84
N PHE A 89 -6.75 -5.75 -1.65
CA PHE A 89 -5.33 -6.03 -1.84
C PHE A 89 -4.52 -4.75 -1.69
N ASP A 90 -3.47 -4.78 -0.88
CA ASP A 90 -2.62 -3.62 -0.62
C ASP A 90 -1.52 -3.46 -1.68
N ILE A 91 -1.18 -4.57 -2.36
CA ILE A 91 -0.18 -4.65 -3.44
C ILE A 91 -0.59 -5.64 -4.52
N ASP A 92 0.05 -5.55 -5.69
CA ASP A 92 0.02 -6.57 -6.74
C ASP A 92 0.22 -7.95 -6.13
N SER A 93 -0.77 -8.81 -6.33
CA SER A 93 -0.89 -10.09 -5.63
C SER A 93 -1.18 -11.22 -6.61
N LYS A 94 -0.86 -12.43 -6.18
CA LYS A 94 -1.20 -13.65 -6.92
C LYS A 94 -2.08 -14.52 -6.05
N GLN A 95 -3.31 -14.77 -6.51
CA GLN A 95 -4.19 -15.78 -5.93
C GLN A 95 -4.14 -17.04 -6.78
N SER A 96 -4.28 -18.21 -6.16
CA SER A 96 -4.22 -19.49 -6.86
C SER A 96 -5.33 -20.45 -6.43
N PHE A 97 -5.72 -21.35 -7.32
CA PHE A 97 -6.53 -22.51 -6.99
C PHE A 97 -5.98 -23.76 -7.65
N GLY A 98 -6.04 -24.88 -6.94
CA GLY A 98 -5.63 -26.18 -7.46
C GLY A 98 -6.70 -26.78 -8.35
N VAL A 99 -6.30 -27.46 -9.41
CA VAL A 99 -7.17 -28.16 -10.35
C VAL A 99 -6.71 -29.60 -10.48
N LYS A 100 -7.66 -30.53 -10.36
CA LYS A 100 -7.48 -31.92 -10.79
C LYS A 100 -8.41 -32.22 -11.96
N VAL A 101 -7.85 -32.78 -13.03
CA VAL A 101 -8.58 -33.20 -14.21
C VAL A 101 -8.29 -34.66 -14.56
N SER A 102 -9.23 -35.30 -15.25
CA SER A 102 -9.05 -36.62 -15.83
C SER A 102 -9.54 -36.70 -17.27
N ASP A 103 -8.97 -37.61 -18.05
CA ASP A 103 -9.46 -37.95 -19.38
C ASP A 103 -10.33 -39.22 -19.37
N THR A 104 -10.91 -39.56 -20.53
CA THR A 104 -11.73 -40.78 -20.69
C THR A 104 -10.98 -42.10 -20.50
N LEU A 105 -9.65 -42.07 -20.41
CA LEU A 105 -8.79 -43.22 -20.13
C LEU A 105 -8.36 -43.27 -18.65
N ASN A 106 -8.82 -42.33 -17.83
CA ASN A 106 -8.45 -42.11 -16.43
C ASN A 106 -6.98 -41.72 -16.21
N ASN A 107 -6.36 -41.07 -17.19
CA ASN A 107 -5.12 -40.34 -16.92
C ASN A 107 -5.48 -39.07 -16.15
N GLU A 108 -4.75 -38.80 -15.07
CA GLU A 108 -5.00 -37.67 -14.17
C GLU A 108 -3.87 -36.65 -14.28
N LEU A 109 -4.24 -35.37 -14.16
CA LEU A 109 -3.30 -34.26 -14.04
C LEU A 109 -3.75 -33.31 -12.92
N GLU A 110 -2.80 -32.84 -12.12
CA GLU A 110 -3.02 -31.86 -11.07
C GLU A 110 -2.05 -30.68 -11.25
N PHE A 111 -2.58 -29.46 -11.17
CA PHE A 111 -1.82 -28.22 -11.35
C PHE A 111 -2.53 -27.06 -10.66
N ASP A 112 -1.78 -25.98 -10.42
CA ASP A 112 -2.34 -24.73 -9.91
C ASP A 112 -2.60 -23.75 -11.05
N VAL A 113 -3.71 -23.02 -10.94
CA VAL A 113 -4.02 -21.87 -11.79
C VAL A 113 -3.73 -20.61 -11.01
N ASP A 114 -2.85 -19.79 -11.56
CA ASP A 114 -2.45 -18.51 -10.99
C ASP A 114 -3.27 -17.36 -11.60
N MET A 115 -3.80 -16.51 -10.73
CA MET A 115 -4.52 -15.29 -11.07
C MET A 115 -3.76 -14.11 -10.52
N HIS A 116 -3.18 -13.32 -11.43
CA HIS A 116 -2.54 -12.06 -11.09
C HIS A 116 -3.60 -10.99 -10.86
N ILE A 117 -3.50 -10.33 -9.72
CA ILE A 117 -4.32 -9.20 -9.29
C ILE A 117 -3.40 -8.00 -9.29
N PHE A 118 -3.75 -6.98 -10.06
CA PHE A 118 -2.96 -5.76 -10.14
C PHE A 118 -3.62 -4.68 -9.31
N THR A 119 -3.01 -4.30 -8.20
CA THR A 119 -3.48 -3.17 -7.40
C THR A 119 -3.14 -1.87 -8.11
N PHE A 120 -4.03 -0.90 -7.98
CA PHE A 120 -3.71 0.45 -8.38
C PHE A 120 -3.07 1.15 -7.20
N ASN A 121 -1.76 1.34 -7.24
CA ASN A 121 -1.07 2.24 -6.32
C ASN A 121 -1.16 3.64 -6.95
N PRO A 122 -1.98 4.56 -6.43
CA PRO A 122 -2.02 5.91 -6.97
C PRO A 122 -0.65 6.57 -6.80
N SER A 123 -0.13 7.21 -7.84
CA SER A 123 0.96 8.17 -7.70
C SER A 123 0.38 9.53 -7.35
N LEU A 124 0.73 10.06 -6.20
CA LEU A 124 0.40 11.39 -5.70
C LEU A 124 1.68 12.22 -5.82
N ILE A 125 1.81 12.91 -6.95
CA ILE A 125 3.02 13.68 -7.28
C ILE A 125 2.66 15.16 -7.23
N GLY A 126 3.36 15.89 -6.37
CA GLY A 126 3.28 17.32 -6.27
C GLY A 126 3.97 18.04 -7.42
N ASP A 127 3.79 19.36 -7.49
CA ASP A 127 4.37 20.20 -8.52
C ASP A 127 5.65 20.89 -8.03
N ALA A 128 5.80 22.18 -8.27
CA ALA A 128 6.98 22.94 -7.83
C ALA A 128 6.62 23.99 -6.77
N ASP A 129 5.36 23.99 -6.34
CA ASP A 129 4.83 24.84 -5.28
C ASP A 129 4.66 24.00 -4.00
N ASP A 130 4.56 24.66 -2.84
CA ASP A 130 4.26 23.99 -1.56
C ASP A 130 2.92 23.22 -1.65
N ASN A 131 2.96 21.92 -1.42
CA ASN A 131 1.82 21.03 -1.58
C ASN A 131 1.34 20.43 -0.25
N GLU A 132 0.01 20.30 -0.15
CA GLU A 132 -0.66 19.55 0.92
C GLU A 132 -1.20 18.24 0.34
N ILE A 133 -0.63 17.13 0.80
CA ILE A 133 -0.91 15.77 0.33
C ILE A 133 -1.51 14.97 1.48
N ILE A 134 -2.69 14.39 1.28
CA ILE A 134 -3.31 13.51 2.28
C ILE A 134 -2.64 12.13 2.19
N TYR A 135 -2.17 11.62 3.32
CA TYR A 135 -1.53 10.32 3.41
C TYR A 135 -2.47 9.20 2.95
N ASN A 136 -1.95 8.38 2.05
CA ASN A 136 -2.60 7.18 1.56
C ASN A 136 -1.59 6.02 1.63
N PRO A 137 -1.81 4.99 2.47
CA PRO A 137 -0.86 3.91 2.70
C PRO A 137 -0.59 3.04 1.47
N THR A 138 -1.36 3.18 0.39
CA THR A 138 -1.14 2.43 -0.86
C THR A 138 -0.59 3.29 -1.98
N ALA A 139 -0.35 4.59 -1.73
CA ALA A 139 0.14 5.52 -2.74
C ALA A 139 1.68 5.54 -2.79
N VAL A 140 2.19 5.83 -3.98
CA VAL A 140 3.52 6.43 -4.11
C VAL A 140 3.34 7.93 -4.00
N ILE A 141 3.97 8.55 -3.02
CA ILE A 141 3.85 9.95 -2.65
C ILE A 141 5.19 10.63 -2.93
N ASP A 142 5.13 11.72 -3.67
CA ASP A 142 6.26 12.58 -3.99
C ASP A 142 5.77 14.03 -3.90
N GLY A 143 6.30 14.84 -3.00
CA GLY A 143 5.92 16.26 -2.87
C GLY A 143 6.37 17.14 -4.04
N GLY A 144 7.36 16.69 -4.82
CA GLY A 144 7.94 17.50 -5.89
C GLY A 144 8.98 18.49 -5.39
N ASP A 145 9.03 19.68 -6.00
CA ASP A 145 9.83 20.79 -5.44
C ASP A 145 8.91 21.63 -4.54
N GLY A 146 9.41 22.14 -3.42
CA GLY A 146 8.60 23.01 -2.56
C GLY A 146 8.89 22.78 -1.09
N TYR A 147 8.00 23.28 -0.24
CA TYR A 147 7.92 22.91 1.17
C TYR A 147 6.63 22.13 1.41
N ASP A 148 6.72 20.81 1.34
CA ASP A 148 5.57 19.94 1.20
C ASP A 148 5.11 19.33 2.52
N THR A 149 3.80 19.15 2.65
CA THR A 149 3.13 18.65 3.85
C THR A 149 2.34 17.38 3.56
N LEU A 150 2.73 16.29 4.21
CA LEU A 150 1.98 15.04 4.27
C LEU A 150 1.02 15.06 5.47
N ILE A 151 -0.28 15.08 5.22
CA ILE A 151 -1.34 15.19 6.23
C ILE A 151 -1.87 13.80 6.57
N LEU A 152 -1.78 13.41 7.84
CA LEU A 152 -2.50 12.26 8.37
C LEU A 152 -3.91 12.68 8.77
N LEU A 153 -4.88 11.83 8.45
CA LEU A 153 -6.26 11.92 8.93
C LEU A 153 -6.44 11.01 10.14
N SER A 154 -7.60 11.11 10.79
CA SER A 154 -7.85 10.43 12.06
C SER A 154 -7.57 8.93 12.05
N ASP A 155 -6.89 8.48 13.11
CA ASP A 155 -6.55 7.09 13.39
C ASP A 155 -5.65 6.43 12.32
N GLN A 156 -4.72 7.18 11.74
CA GLN A 156 -3.77 6.67 10.74
C GLN A 156 -2.40 6.29 11.33
N GLU A 157 -1.76 5.31 10.69
CA GLU A 157 -0.44 4.80 11.05
C GLU A 157 0.51 4.81 9.85
N ILE A 158 1.76 5.25 10.08
CA ILE A 158 2.89 5.07 9.18
C ILE A 158 3.91 4.17 9.89
N ASP A 159 4.28 3.05 9.25
CA ASP A 159 5.30 2.14 9.74
C ASP A 159 6.45 2.07 8.72
N PHE A 160 7.59 2.65 9.07
CA PHE A 160 8.80 2.71 8.24
C PHE A 160 9.61 1.39 8.26
N SER A 161 9.19 0.36 9.00
CA SER A 161 9.85 -0.96 8.96
C SER A 161 9.44 -1.84 7.78
N ASN A 162 8.35 -1.47 7.11
CA ASN A 162 7.82 -2.25 6.01
C ASN A 162 8.60 -1.92 4.73
N GLU A 163 9.42 -2.86 4.23
CA GLU A 163 10.22 -2.69 2.99
C GLU A 163 9.38 -2.34 1.72
N ILE A 164 8.04 -2.36 1.82
CA ILE A 164 7.11 -1.93 0.76
C ILE A 164 6.63 -0.47 0.96
N LEU A 165 6.65 0.04 2.20
CA LEU A 165 6.52 1.46 2.57
C LEU A 165 7.89 2.15 2.73
N ASP A 166 8.96 1.41 2.42
CA ASP A 166 10.32 1.94 2.29
C ASP A 166 10.27 3.20 1.41
N VAL A 167 11.16 4.12 1.71
CA VAL A 167 11.55 5.40 1.10
C VAL A 167 11.20 5.64 -0.39
N ALA A 168 10.95 4.59 -1.18
CA ALA A 168 10.35 4.68 -2.52
C ALA A 168 8.87 5.13 -2.54
N THR A 169 8.14 5.12 -1.41
CA THR A 169 6.72 5.53 -1.37
C THR A 169 6.45 6.91 -0.81
N ILE A 170 7.38 7.55 -0.10
CA ILE A 170 7.22 8.93 0.39
C ILE A 170 8.54 9.67 0.17
N ALA A 171 8.53 10.66 -0.72
CA ALA A 171 9.69 11.46 -1.07
C ALA A 171 9.33 12.95 -1.18
N ASN A 172 10.34 13.80 -1.05
CA ASN A 172 10.23 15.26 -1.06
C ASN A 172 9.14 15.77 -0.12
N ILE A 173 9.23 15.45 1.17
CA ILE A 173 8.28 15.90 2.20
C ILE A 173 9.04 16.54 3.36
N GLU A 174 8.76 17.81 3.65
CA GLU A 174 9.36 18.56 4.75
C GLU A 174 8.50 18.57 6.02
N VAL A 175 7.20 18.29 5.91
CA VAL A 175 6.26 18.26 7.04
C VAL A 175 5.42 16.99 7.04
N ILE A 176 5.32 16.32 8.18
CA ILE A 176 4.27 15.35 8.47
C ILE A 176 3.33 15.97 9.50
N ASP A 177 2.07 16.15 9.12
CA ASP A 177 1.06 16.79 9.97
C ASP A 177 0.07 15.77 10.53
N MET A 178 0.08 15.62 11.86
CA MET A 178 -0.85 14.79 12.61
C MET A 178 -1.81 15.60 13.49
N ASP A 179 -1.78 16.95 13.44
CA ASP A 179 -2.54 17.85 14.33
C ASP A 179 -4.04 17.89 13.96
N ASN A 180 -4.75 16.80 14.28
CA ASN A 180 -6.12 16.56 13.84
C ASN A 180 -7.08 16.06 14.95
N ASP A 181 -6.71 16.25 16.22
CA ASP A 181 -7.44 15.80 17.42
C ASP A 181 -7.68 14.26 17.49
N ALA A 182 -6.95 13.44 16.71
CA ALA A 182 -7.04 11.99 16.72
C ALA A 182 -5.71 11.32 17.09
N ALA A 183 -5.75 10.01 17.36
CA ALA A 183 -4.55 9.27 17.75
C ALA A 183 -3.85 8.69 16.50
N ASN A 184 -2.84 9.38 15.98
CA ASN A 184 -2.03 8.89 14.87
C ASN A 184 -0.68 8.34 15.37
N SER A 185 -0.02 7.54 14.55
CA SER A 185 1.27 6.95 14.94
C SER A 185 2.26 6.85 13.80
N ILE A 186 3.49 7.25 14.07
CA ILE A 186 4.65 6.98 13.22
C ILE A 186 5.57 6.02 13.98
N THR A 187 5.84 4.85 13.39
CA THR A 187 6.69 3.82 13.99
C THR A 187 7.89 3.49 13.12
N ASN A 188 8.99 3.08 13.78
CA ASN A 188 10.22 2.63 13.14
C ASN A 188 10.89 3.66 12.21
N LEU A 189 10.62 4.96 12.37
CA LEU A 189 11.25 6.01 11.57
C LEU A 189 12.75 6.04 11.86
N THR A 190 13.58 5.72 10.89
CA THR A 190 15.02 5.89 11.00
C THR A 190 15.44 7.28 10.53
N LEU A 191 16.62 7.73 10.95
CA LEU A 191 17.19 8.96 10.41
C LEU A 191 17.59 8.82 8.93
N ASP A 192 17.91 7.62 8.46
CA ASP A 192 18.16 7.39 7.04
C ASP A 192 16.86 7.55 6.22
N ASP A 193 15.69 7.22 6.79
CA ASP A 193 14.39 7.50 6.15
C ASP A 193 14.15 9.00 6.01
N VAL A 194 14.46 9.78 7.06
CA VAL A 194 14.36 11.24 6.99
C VAL A 194 15.26 11.80 5.88
N LEU A 195 16.51 11.33 5.81
CA LEU A 195 17.48 11.74 4.79
C LEU A 195 16.98 11.49 3.37
N ASN A 196 16.30 10.35 3.15
CA ASN A 196 15.85 10.00 1.82
C ASN A 196 14.47 10.58 1.46
N MET A 197 13.64 10.89 2.46
CA MET A 197 12.30 11.44 2.28
C MET A 197 12.32 12.97 2.09
N THR A 198 13.29 13.69 2.66
CA THR A 198 13.37 15.15 2.58
C THR A 198 14.27 15.62 1.43
N ASP A 199 14.20 16.91 1.09
CA ASP A 199 15.07 17.53 0.09
C ASP A 199 16.53 17.70 0.57
N GLU A 200 17.36 18.42 -0.21
CA GLU A 200 18.78 18.69 0.12
C GLU A 200 19.02 19.36 1.49
N ASN A 201 17.99 19.92 2.13
CA ASN A 201 18.08 20.52 3.46
C ASN A 201 17.96 19.49 4.59
N ASN A 202 17.59 18.24 4.29
CA ASN A 202 17.49 17.13 5.24
C ASN A 202 16.72 17.49 6.52
N THR A 203 15.61 18.22 6.38
CA THR A 203 14.87 18.78 7.50
C THR A 203 13.43 18.30 7.48
N LEU A 204 13.00 17.68 8.57
CA LEU A 204 11.63 17.20 8.76
C LEU A 204 10.99 17.87 9.97
N LEU A 205 9.78 18.38 9.80
CA LEU A 205 8.90 18.81 10.88
C LEU A 205 7.76 17.80 11.05
N ILE A 206 7.50 17.38 12.29
CA ILE A 206 6.36 16.54 12.65
C ILE A 206 5.49 17.32 13.63
N THR A 207 4.28 17.70 13.19
CA THR A 207 3.26 18.35 14.03
C THR A 207 2.24 17.32 14.52
N GLY A 208 1.64 17.57 15.69
CA GLY A 208 0.69 16.66 16.30
C GLY A 208 0.34 17.07 17.73
N ASP A 209 -0.54 16.30 18.36
CA ASP A 209 -1.05 16.56 19.70
C ASP A 209 -0.61 15.48 20.72
N ASN A 210 -1.25 15.48 21.89
CA ASN A 210 -0.91 14.57 22.99
C ASN A 210 -1.52 13.16 22.87
N GLN A 211 -2.22 12.87 21.78
CA GLN A 211 -2.77 11.57 21.42
C GLN A 211 -1.88 10.86 20.40
N ASP A 212 -1.03 11.61 19.70
CA ASP A 212 -0.11 11.08 18.70
C ASP A 212 1.13 10.43 19.31
N THR A 213 1.69 9.46 18.58
CA THR A 213 2.90 8.75 18.99
C THR A 213 3.95 8.75 17.88
N LEU A 214 5.22 8.85 18.29
CA LEU A 214 6.37 8.82 17.39
C LEU A 214 7.45 7.90 17.96
N ASN A 215 7.94 6.96 17.14
CA ASN A 215 9.13 6.18 17.44
C ASN A 215 10.21 6.43 16.40
N VAL A 216 11.37 6.89 16.86
CA VAL A 216 12.53 7.19 16.01
C VAL A 216 13.70 6.30 16.38
N ASP A 217 14.31 5.65 15.40
CA ASP A 217 15.59 4.97 15.53
C ASP A 217 16.73 5.91 15.12
N THR A 218 17.50 6.34 16.10
CA THR A 218 18.66 7.24 15.93
C THR A 218 19.98 6.47 15.82
N SER A 219 19.94 5.14 15.72
CA SER A 219 21.12 4.28 15.62
C SER A 219 22.01 4.68 14.43
N GLY A 220 23.32 4.77 14.68
CA GLY A 220 24.31 5.16 13.66
C GLY A 220 24.52 6.68 13.53
N TRP A 221 23.68 7.49 14.18
CA TRP A 221 23.77 8.94 14.17
C TRP A 221 24.14 9.50 15.54
N ASN A 222 24.74 10.70 15.56
CA ASN A 222 25.12 11.40 16.79
C ASN A 222 24.33 12.69 16.91
N LEU A 223 23.63 12.87 18.03
CA LEU A 223 22.99 14.14 18.38
C LEU A 223 24.05 15.22 18.63
N VAL A 224 24.01 16.31 17.87
CA VAL A 224 24.94 17.44 17.97
C VAL A 224 24.31 18.72 18.51
N SER A 225 22.99 18.86 18.37
CA SER A 225 22.23 19.96 18.94
C SER A 225 20.85 19.49 19.35
N ASN A 226 20.36 19.98 20.49
CA ASN A 226 18.99 19.84 20.93
C ASN A 226 18.52 21.18 21.48
N SER A 227 17.39 21.67 20.99
CA SER A 227 16.77 22.89 21.47
C SER A 227 15.25 22.75 21.50
N SER A 228 14.58 23.55 22.30
CA SER A 228 13.12 23.61 22.33
C SER A 228 12.70 25.08 22.25
N ASN A 229 11.79 25.38 21.34
CA ASN A 229 11.26 26.73 21.14
C ASN A 229 9.82 26.67 20.65
N ASN A 230 8.93 27.44 21.29
CA ASN A 230 7.52 27.57 20.94
C ASN A 230 6.78 26.23 20.76
N GLY A 231 7.00 25.27 21.65
CA GLY A 231 6.32 23.97 21.60
C GLY A 231 6.92 22.97 20.61
N VAL A 232 8.06 23.29 19.98
CA VAL A 232 8.74 22.36 19.05
C VAL A 232 10.13 22.03 19.60
N ILE A 233 10.45 20.73 19.66
CA ILE A 233 11.77 20.19 19.95
C ILE A 233 12.53 20.02 18.64
N GLU A 234 13.69 20.66 18.51
CA GLU A 234 14.59 20.54 17.38
C GLU A 234 15.82 19.72 17.77
N ASN A 235 16.04 18.61 17.09
CA ASN A 235 17.20 17.74 17.21
C ASN A 235 18.02 17.78 15.91
N VAL A 236 19.32 18.04 16.01
CA VAL A 236 20.25 17.97 14.88
C VAL A 236 21.15 16.76 15.07
N TYR A 237 21.17 15.86 14.09
CA TYR A 237 21.97 14.64 14.08
C TYR A 237 23.00 14.64 12.96
N THR A 238 24.14 13.98 13.16
CA THR A 238 25.14 13.73 12.10
C THR A 238 25.76 12.33 12.19
N ASN A 239 26.02 11.73 11.04
CA ASN A 239 26.81 10.49 10.90
C ASN A 239 28.29 10.77 10.51
N GLY A 240 28.68 12.06 10.41
CA GLY A 240 30.00 12.51 9.99
C GLY A 240 30.15 12.78 8.49
N VAL A 241 29.16 12.38 7.68
CA VAL A 241 29.04 12.69 6.25
C VAL A 241 27.85 13.60 6.01
N ASP A 242 26.69 13.23 6.57
CA ASP A 242 25.41 13.91 6.42
C ASP A 242 24.97 14.55 7.75
N SER A 243 24.00 15.45 7.64
CA SER A 243 23.34 16.10 8.77
C SER A 243 21.83 16.12 8.54
N ILE A 244 21.06 15.85 9.58
CA ILE A 244 19.59 15.88 9.58
C ILE A 244 19.13 16.82 10.69
N THR A 245 18.08 17.58 10.41
CA THR A 245 17.33 18.34 11.42
C THR A 245 15.94 17.77 11.57
N LEU A 246 15.65 17.16 12.72
CA LEU A 246 14.32 16.63 13.04
C LEU A 246 13.65 17.53 14.07
N ARG A 247 12.51 18.11 13.68
CA ARG A 247 11.69 19.00 14.51
C ARG A 247 10.38 18.29 14.83
N VAL A 248 10.04 18.21 16.11
CA VAL A 248 8.87 17.46 16.58
C VAL A 248 8.10 18.31 17.57
N ASP A 249 6.79 18.38 17.43
CA ASP A 249 5.91 19.01 18.42
C ASP A 249 6.11 18.35 19.80
N ASP A 250 6.26 19.17 20.84
CA ASP A 250 6.54 18.71 22.20
C ASP A 250 5.35 18.03 22.89
N GLN A 251 4.16 18.10 22.27
CA GLN A 251 2.97 17.40 22.70
C GLN A 251 2.96 15.94 22.28
N ILE A 252 3.64 15.57 21.19
CA ILE A 252 3.68 14.19 20.68
C ILE A 252 4.39 13.27 21.68
N ILE A 253 3.81 12.10 21.92
CA ILE A 253 4.42 11.07 22.76
C ILE A 253 5.54 10.38 21.96
N SER A 254 6.77 10.89 22.10
CA SER A 254 7.94 10.41 21.35
C SER A 254 8.83 9.44 22.14
N THR A 255 9.45 8.51 21.42
CA THR A 255 10.47 7.59 21.93
C THR A 255 11.67 7.54 20.97
N GLY A 256 12.89 7.44 21.52
CA GLY A 256 14.13 7.31 20.75
C GLY A 256 14.82 8.62 20.35
N LEU A 257 14.21 9.77 20.66
CA LEU A 257 14.77 11.11 20.53
C LEU A 257 15.67 11.51 21.71
#